data_AF-A0A1X7HP56-F1
#
_entry.id   AF-A0A1X7HP56-F1
#
_cell.length_a   1.000
_cell.length_b   1.000
_cell.length_c   1.000
_cell.angle_alpha   90.00
_cell.angle_beta   90.00
_cell.angle_gamma   90.00
#
_symmetry.space_group_name_H-M   'P 1'
#
loop_
_entity.id
_entity.type
_entity.pdbx_description
1 polymer ?
#
loop_
_entity_poly.entity_id
_entity_poly.type
_entity_poly.pdbx_seq_one_letter_code
_entity_poly.pdbx_strand_id
1 'polypeptide(L)'
;MDFSIVTDTAGARVAELASELRNALVSKIKSKYCNVDVSIGIAFRCLPESYRRKSFIRYNKKDNYLTIDIAVTVEEYEKMYKVEQRYHLGNLFLE
;
A
#
# COMPACT_ATOMS: atom_id res chain seq x y z
N MET A 1 13.91 -11.01 5.30
CA MET A 1 13.08 -10.20 4.39
C MET A 1 12.80 -8.87 5.05
N ASP A 2 13.13 -7.80 4.34
CA ASP A 2 12.61 -6.49 4.72
C ASP A 2 11.18 -6.32 4.21
N PHE A 3 10.35 -5.62 4.97
CA PHE A 3 8.96 -5.40 4.63
C PHE A 3 8.56 -3.98 5.03
N SER A 4 7.99 -3.24 4.09
CA SER A 4 7.59 -1.86 4.32
C SER A 4 6.23 -1.56 3.71
N ILE A 5 5.46 -0.73 4.41
CA ILE A 5 4.23 -0.13 3.90
C ILE A 5 4.46 1.38 3.91
N VAL A 6 4.31 2.03 2.77
CA VAL A 6 4.44 3.47 2.60
C VAL A 6 3.16 4.06 2.05
N THR A 7 2.97 5.36 2.28
CA THR A 7 1.78 6.09 1.87
C THR A 7 2.17 7.43 1.28
N ASP A 8 1.42 7.85 0.27
CA ASP A 8 1.50 9.20 -0.29
C ASP A 8 0.08 9.63 -0.62
N THR A 9 -0.41 10.61 0.14
CA THR A 9 -1.82 10.98 0.12
C THR A 9 -1.96 12.49 0.09
N ALA A 10 -2.86 13.00 -0.75
CA ALA A 10 -3.25 14.41 -0.79
C ALA A 10 -4.61 14.67 -0.09
N GLY A 11 -5.18 13.64 0.52
CA GLY A 11 -6.47 13.64 1.21
C GLY A 11 -6.86 12.23 1.69
N ALA A 12 -8.14 12.07 2.10
CA ALA A 12 -8.78 10.82 2.54
C ALA A 12 -8.11 10.05 3.72
N ARG A 13 -8.76 8.99 4.22
CA ARG A 13 -8.31 8.22 5.40
C ARG A 13 -7.37 7.05 5.08
N VAL A 14 -6.84 6.99 3.86
CA VAL A 14 -5.92 5.93 3.41
C VAL A 14 -4.66 5.86 4.28
N ALA A 15 -4.15 7.00 4.74
CA ALA A 15 -3.02 7.04 5.67
C ALA A 15 -3.32 6.36 7.02
N GLU A 16 -4.54 6.55 7.57
CA GLU A 16 -4.99 5.87 8.80
C GLU A 16 -5.03 4.35 8.58
N LEU A 17 -5.66 3.91 7.48
CA LEU A 17 -5.80 2.49 7.15
C LEU A 17 -4.45 1.79 6.95
N ALA A 18 -3.54 2.44 6.21
CA ALA A 18 -2.19 1.93 6.00
C ALA A 18 -1.39 1.91 7.31
N SER A 19 -1.61 2.86 8.23
CA SER A 19 -0.98 2.85 9.56
C SER A 19 -1.45 1.64 10.39
N GLU A 20 -2.75 1.35 10.39
CA GLU A 20 -3.30 0.16 11.04
C GLU A 20 -2.69 -1.13 10.47
N LEU A 21 -2.62 -1.25 9.14
CA LEU A 21 -1.96 -2.39 8.48
C LEU A 21 -0.48 -2.49 8.85
N ARG A 22 0.24 -1.36 8.86
CA ARG A 22 1.66 -1.30 9.20
C ARG A 22 1.91 -1.84 10.61
N ASN A 23 1.11 -1.39 11.56
CA ASN A 23 1.20 -1.81 12.96
C ASN A 23 0.84 -3.30 13.13
N ALA A 24 -0.11 -3.80 12.35
CA ALA A 24 -0.54 -5.19 12.42
C ALA A 24 0.45 -6.19 11.79
N LEU A 25 1.15 -5.78 10.73
CA LEU A 25 1.88 -6.70 9.84
C LEU A 25 3.40 -6.57 9.89
N VAL A 26 3.96 -5.35 9.93
CA VAL A 26 5.39 -5.14 9.61
C VAL A 26 6.33 -5.94 10.52
N SER A 27 6.17 -5.82 11.83
CA SER A 27 7.03 -6.52 12.80
C SER A 27 6.89 -8.04 12.68
N LYS A 28 5.65 -8.53 12.49
CA LYS A 28 5.35 -9.97 12.36
C LYS A 28 5.98 -10.56 11.10
N ILE A 29 5.87 -9.87 9.96
CA ILE A 29 6.44 -10.33 8.68
C ILE A 29 7.97 -10.31 8.74
N LYS A 30 8.57 -9.21 9.22
CA LYS A 30 10.03 -9.11 9.37
C LYS A 30 10.59 -10.20 10.27
N SER A 31 9.92 -10.48 11.38
CA SER A 31 10.32 -11.55 12.32
C SER A 31 10.15 -12.94 11.71
N LYS A 32 8.97 -13.26 11.17
CA LYS A 32 8.66 -14.60 10.62
C LYS A 32 9.52 -14.97 9.41
N TYR A 33 9.86 -13.99 8.57
CA TYR A 33 10.59 -14.19 7.32
C TYR A 33 11.98 -13.53 7.36
N CYS A 34 12.59 -13.42 8.53
CA CYS A 34 13.89 -12.77 8.70
C CYS A 34 14.98 -13.37 7.79
N ASN A 35 14.95 -14.70 7.60
CA ASN A 35 15.93 -15.45 6.81
C ASN A 35 15.69 -15.45 5.29
N VAL A 36 14.59 -14.86 4.82
CA VAL A 36 14.30 -14.80 3.37
C VAL A 36 15.04 -13.60 2.78
N ASP A 37 15.95 -13.86 1.84
CA ASP A 37 16.63 -12.81 1.08
C ASP A 37 15.72 -12.37 -0.08
N VAL A 38 14.77 -11.50 0.24
CA VAL A 38 13.95 -10.68 -0.67
C VAL A 38 13.37 -9.55 0.17
N SER A 39 13.08 -8.40 -0.43
CA SER A 39 12.39 -7.30 0.24
C SER A 39 11.07 -7.01 -0.44
N ILE A 40 10.04 -6.65 0.33
CA ILE A 40 8.72 -6.28 -0.21
C ILE A 40 8.35 -4.89 0.27
N GLY A 41 7.95 -4.03 -0.67
CA GLY A 41 7.41 -2.71 -0.41
C GLY A 41 6.00 -2.58 -0.95
N ILE A 42 5.09 -2.10 -0.11
CA ILE A 42 3.71 -1.83 -0.48
C ILE A 42 3.49 -0.32 -0.38
N ALA A 43 3.07 0.30 -1.47
CA ALA A 43 2.76 1.72 -1.51
C ALA A 43 1.26 1.91 -1.74
N PHE A 44 0.59 2.57 -0.80
CA PHE A 44 -0.78 3.06 -1.00
C PHE A 44 -0.75 4.52 -1.41
N ARG A 45 -1.21 4.82 -2.62
CA ARG A 45 -1.25 6.16 -3.21
C ARG A 45 -2.69 6.63 -3.30
N CYS A 46 -3.01 7.74 -2.63
CA CYS A 46 -4.30 8.42 -2.78
C CYS A 46 -4.02 9.84 -3.27
N LEU A 47 -3.90 10.00 -4.58
CA LEU A 47 -3.41 11.22 -5.23
C LEU A 47 -4.46 11.75 -6.20
N PRO A 48 -4.43 13.05 -6.56
CA PRO A 48 -5.37 13.61 -7.51
C PRO A 48 -5.34 12.86 -8.85
N GLU A 49 -6.50 12.70 -9.48
CA GLU A 49 -6.64 12.00 -10.77
C GLU A 49 -5.74 12.64 -11.85
N SER A 50 -5.52 13.95 -11.76
CA SER A 50 -4.61 14.70 -12.64
C SER A 50 -3.17 14.15 -12.67
N TYR A 51 -2.71 13.44 -11.63
CA TYR A 51 -1.39 12.81 -11.59
C TYR A 51 -1.33 11.52 -12.42
N ARG A 52 -2.50 10.99 -12.83
CA ARG A 52 -2.65 9.80 -13.69
C ARG A 52 -1.84 8.60 -13.19
N ARG A 53 -1.77 8.45 -11.86
CA ARG A 53 -1.05 7.35 -11.22
C ARG A 53 -1.79 6.04 -11.48
N LYS A 54 -1.03 5.00 -11.85
CA LYS A 54 -1.56 3.66 -12.07
C LYS A 54 -0.92 2.69 -11.08
N SER A 55 -1.72 1.75 -10.59
CA SER A 55 -1.23 0.61 -9.81
C SER A 55 -0.28 -0.25 -10.65
N PHE A 56 0.72 -0.84 -10.01
CA PHE A 56 1.59 -1.81 -10.65
C PHE A 56 2.25 -2.74 -9.63
N ILE A 57 2.71 -3.88 -10.13
CA ILE A 57 3.60 -4.79 -9.41
C ILE A 57 4.90 -4.86 -10.19
N ARG A 58 6.02 -4.67 -9.51
CA ARG A 58 7.35 -4.72 -10.13
C ARG A 58 8.34 -5.41 -9.22
N TYR A 59 8.99 -6.44 -9.73
CA TYR A 59 10.17 -7.00 -9.10
C TYR A 59 11.43 -6.42 -9.75
N ASN A 60 12.34 -5.90 -8.93
CA ASN A 60 13.66 -5.46 -9.35
C ASN A 60 14.71 -6.47 -8.89
N LYS A 61 15.31 -7.17 -9.86
CA LYS A 61 16.32 -8.20 -9.61
C LYS A 61 17.61 -7.65 -8.97
N LYS A 62 18.01 -6.42 -9.32
CA LYS A 62 19.25 -5.82 -8.80
C LYS A 62 19.17 -5.59 -7.29
N ASP A 63 18.03 -5.12 -6.82
CA ASP A 63 17.80 -4.77 -5.42
C ASP A 63 17.06 -5.89 -4.66
N ASN A 64 16.77 -7.00 -5.34
CA ASN A 64 15.98 -8.13 -4.85
C ASN A 64 14.68 -7.66 -4.15
N TYR A 65 13.97 -6.73 -4.79
CA TYR A 65 12.89 -5.97 -4.18
C TYR A 65 11.61 -6.07 -5.02
N LEU A 66 10.52 -6.51 -4.37
CA LEU A 66 9.18 -6.51 -4.94
C LEU A 66 8.43 -5.26 -4.48
N THR A 67 8.04 -4.41 -5.42
CA THR A 67 7.15 -3.27 -5.20
C THR A 67 5.73 -3.62 -5.62
N ILE A 68 4.78 -3.37 -4.72
CA ILE A 68 3.34 -3.40 -4.98
C ILE A 68 2.84 -1.96 -4.76
N ASP A 69 2.52 -1.24 -5.84
CA ASP A 69 1.99 0.12 -5.79
C ASP A 69 0.49 0.05 -6.11
N ILE A 70 -0.34 0.47 -5.17
CA ILE A 70 -1.80 0.51 -5.28
C ILE A 70 -2.19 1.98 -5.30
N ALA A 71 -2.73 2.42 -6.43
CA ALA A 71 -3.14 3.79 -6.65
C ALA A 71 -4.66 3.91 -6.72
N VAL A 72 -5.18 4.88 -5.98
CA VAL A 72 -6.58 5.32 -5.99
C VAL A 72 -6.62 6.84 -6.09
N THR A 73 -7.75 7.39 -6.52
CA THR A 73 -7.89 8.84 -6.69
C THR A 73 -8.49 9.49 -5.45
N VAL A 74 -8.05 10.71 -5.15
CA VAL A 74 -8.65 11.52 -4.06
C VAL A 74 -10.13 11.78 -4.37
N GLU A 75 -10.43 12.09 -5.63
CA GLU A 75 -11.75 12.46 -6.13
C GLU A 75 -12.78 11.33 -5.98
N GLU A 76 -12.37 10.06 -6.09
CA GLU A 76 -13.23 8.91 -5.78
C GLU A 76 -13.36 8.69 -4.28
N TYR A 77 -12.25 8.76 -3.53
CA TYR A 77 -12.23 8.43 -2.11
C TYR A 77 -12.94 9.48 -1.24
N GLU A 78 -12.96 10.75 -1.65
CA GLU A 78 -13.71 11.80 -0.96
C GLU A 78 -15.23 11.60 -1.02
N LYS A 79 -15.72 10.82 -1.98
CA LYS A 79 -17.15 10.46 -2.09
C LYS A 79 -17.55 9.29 -1.17
N MET A 80 -16.58 8.64 -0.52
CA MET A 80 -16.77 7.42 0.28
C MET A 80 -16.65 7.69 1.77
N TYR A 81 -17.46 7.02 2.58
CA TYR A 81 -17.27 6.93 4.03
C TYR A 81 -16.02 6.10 4.38
N LYS A 82 -15.50 6.28 5.60
CA LYS A 82 -14.32 5.55 6.10
C LYS A 82 -14.42 4.03 5.91
N VAL A 83 -15.60 3.46 6.17
CA VAL A 83 -15.83 2.01 6.06
C VAL A 83 -15.79 1.54 4.61
N GLU A 84 -16.30 2.34 3.68
CA GLU A 84 -16.26 2.05 2.23
C GLU A 84 -14.85 2.16 1.70
N GLN A 85 -14.09 3.20 2.08
CA GLN A 85 -12.67 3.33 1.74
C GLN A 85 -11.87 2.11 2.23
N ARG A 86 -12.15 1.63 3.45
CA ARG A 86 -11.51 0.43 4.01
C ARG A 86 -11.85 -0.81 3.21
N TYR A 87 -13.14 -1.01 2.91
CA TYR A 87 -13.61 -2.18 2.17
C TYR A 87 -13.01 -2.20 0.76
N HIS A 88 -13.10 -1.09 0.04
CA HIS A 88 -12.56 -0.96 -1.32
C HIS A 88 -11.03 -1.13 -1.36
N LEU A 89 -10.29 -0.47 -0.46
CA LEU A 89 -8.83 -0.62 -0.39
C LEU A 89 -8.42 -2.05 0.00
N GLY A 90 -9.22 -2.71 0.86
CA GLY A 90 -9.03 -4.11 1.22
C GLY A 90 -9.16 -5.03 0.01
N ASN A 91 -10.17 -4.84 -0.83
CA ASN A 91 -10.36 -5.63 -2.05
C ASN A 91 -9.19 -5.43 -3.02
N LEU A 92 -8.79 -4.19 -3.29
CA LEU A 92 -7.64 -3.87 -4.14
C LEU A 92 -6.31 -4.46 -3.64
N PHE A 93 -6.20 -4.71 -2.34
CA PHE A 93 -5.01 -5.30 -1.75
C PHE A 93 -4.99 -6.85 -1.84
N LEU A 94 -6.16 -7.47 -1.94
CA LEU A 94 -6.32 -8.92 -1.93
C LEU A 94 -6.45 -9.53 -3.34
N GLU A 95 -6.91 -8.76 -4.32
CA GLU A 95 -7.01 -9.12 -5.75
C GLU A 95 -5.67 -8.96 -6.49
#